data_AF-A0A7C3XGN0-F1
#
_entry.id   AF-A0A7C3XGN0-F1
#
_cell.length_a   1.000
_cell.length_b   1.000
_cell.length_c   1.000
_cell.angle_alpha   90.00
_cell.angle_beta   90.00
_cell.angle_gamma   90.00
#
_symmetry.space_group_name_H-M   'P 1'
#
loop_
_entity.id
_entity.type
_entity.pdbx_description
1 polymer ?
#
loop_
_entity_poly.entity_id
_entity_poly.type
_entity_poly.pdbx_seq_one_letter_code
_entity_poly.pdbx_strand_id
1 'polypeptide(L)'
;MRCQTDGFWQRYKWHVLAIMLVAIPISIVLSLTSGPGTAISLQSGWMPYIPLLLLAAMVFLLAYACSAITRLKDSSNRLEEVCKALERIGDRLEELCQSTRLSEKAKAIAFRDAERNSLQEAVMQKLNAGNYEAAYELIDEIARRPEYQDLAEELRCQADRHRQAIREQKIEPIIAQIERLLDEGQWSKASVQIEGLIKAYPDSERARSMRQRFHVKREERKKALLSAWDEAVKRQDTDRSLEILKELDRFLTPNEALALQEAARDVFRTKLHNLGVRFSLAVSDRNWAEALAVGQQIIAEFPNSRMAEEIRGKLDILKQNVQLIA
;
A
#
# COMPACT_ATOMS: atom_id res chain seq x y z
N MET A 1 64.52 26.06 6.39
CA MET A 1 65.30 25.45 7.50
C MET A 1 66.78 25.71 7.28
N ARG A 2 67.21 26.94 7.56
CA ARG A 2 68.61 27.33 7.80
C ARG A 2 68.61 27.91 9.21
N CYS A 3 69.76 27.90 9.88
CA CYS A 3 69.97 28.43 11.24
C CYS A 3 69.81 27.37 12.36
N GLN A 4 70.66 26.34 12.34
CA GLN A 4 71.00 25.59 13.56
C GLN A 4 72.51 25.28 13.67
N THR A 5 73.34 25.83 12.78
CA THR A 5 74.79 25.61 12.74
C THR A 5 75.59 26.69 13.47
N ASP A 6 75.00 27.84 13.79
CA ASP A 6 75.75 29.00 14.28
C ASP A 6 76.06 28.92 15.79
N GLY A 7 75.17 28.30 16.59
CA GLY A 7 75.36 28.18 18.03
C GLY A 7 76.50 27.23 18.43
N PHE A 8 76.82 26.24 17.59
CA PHE A 8 77.89 25.27 17.87
C PHE A 8 79.27 25.89 17.66
N TRP A 9 79.43 26.70 16.61
CA TRP A 9 80.68 27.42 16.33
C TRP A 9 80.96 28.51 17.36
N GLN A 10 79.92 29.17 17.88
CA GLN A 10 80.07 30.22 18.89
C GLN A 10 80.45 29.66 20.26
N ARG A 11 79.86 28.54 20.69
CA ARG A 11 80.26 27.86 21.94
C ARG A 11 81.66 27.26 21.84
N TYR A 12 82.03 26.71 20.68
CA TYR A 12 83.38 26.21 20.44
C TYR A 12 84.44 27.32 20.53
N LYS A 13 84.17 28.50 19.96
CA LYS A 13 85.05 29.67 20.09
C LYS A 13 85.30 30.08 21.55
N TRP A 14 84.27 30.07 22.40
CA TRP A 14 84.40 30.42 23.81
C TRP A 14 85.24 29.40 24.60
N HIS A 15 85.11 28.11 24.31
CA HIS A 15 85.93 27.09 24.97
C HIS A 15 87.41 27.17 24.55
N VAL A 16 87.69 27.44 23.26
CA VAL A 16 89.07 27.64 22.78
C VAL A 16 89.69 28.90 23.38
N LEU A 17 88.92 30.00 23.48
CA LEU A 17 89.36 31.24 24.14
C LEU A 17 89.68 31.02 25.63
N ALA A 18 88.83 30.30 26.36
CA ALA A 18 89.06 30.02 27.78
C ALA A 18 90.31 29.15 28.01
N ILE A 19 90.56 28.16 27.15
CA ILE A 19 91.75 27.30 27.25
C ILE A 19 93.03 28.10 26.92
N MET A 20 93.00 28.96 25.90
CA MET A 20 94.11 29.86 25.58
C MET A 20 94.40 30.85 26.72
N LEU A 21 93.37 31.38 27.37
CA LEU A 21 93.50 32.35 28.45
C LEU A 21 94.13 31.76 29.73
N VAL A 22 94.02 30.44 29.94
CA VAL A 22 94.68 29.73 31.05
C VAL A 22 96.07 29.21 30.65
N ALA A 23 96.27 28.78 29.40
CA ALA A 23 97.55 28.24 28.93
C ALA A 23 98.65 29.31 28.78
N ILE A 24 98.29 30.53 28.35
CA ILE A 24 99.22 31.64 28.16
C ILE A 24 99.92 32.07 29.47
N PRO A 25 99.23 32.35 30.59
CA PRO A 25 99.90 32.74 31.83
C PRO A 25 100.74 31.61 32.42
N ILE A 26 100.34 30.35 32.27
CA ILE A 26 101.13 29.19 32.73
C ILE A 26 102.44 29.08 31.94
N SER A 27 102.40 29.31 30.62
CA SER A 27 103.60 29.31 29.76
C SER A 27 104.57 30.46 30.09
N ILE A 28 104.02 31.65 30.40
CA ILE A 28 104.81 32.83 30.80
C ILE A 28 105.49 32.62 32.15
N VAL A 29 104.78 32.05 33.14
CA VAL A 29 105.35 31.75 34.46
C VAL A 29 106.45 30.69 34.36
N LEU A 30 106.29 29.68 33.50
CA LEU A 30 107.31 28.65 33.31
C LEU A 30 108.60 29.23 32.69
N SER A 31 108.46 30.17 31.75
CA SER A 31 109.59 30.81 31.07
C SER A 31 110.35 31.82 31.94
N LEU A 32 109.70 32.43 32.94
CA LEU A 32 110.37 33.37 33.85
C LEU A 32 111.19 32.68 34.96
N THR A 33 110.92 31.41 35.26
CA THR A 33 111.65 30.66 36.30
C THR A 33 112.97 30.05 35.83
N SER A 34 113.23 30.01 34.51
CA SER A 34 114.50 29.55 33.95
C SER A 34 115.52 30.68 33.86
N GLY A 35 116.21 30.97 34.98
CA GLY A 35 117.28 31.96 35.05
C GLY A 35 118.53 31.56 34.23
N PRO A 36 119.30 32.54 33.72
CA PRO A 36 120.43 32.30 32.83
C PRO A 36 121.67 31.94 33.62
N GLY A 37 121.97 30.64 33.79
CA GLY A 37 123.25 30.26 34.37
C GLY A 37 123.34 28.86 34.93
N THR A 38 123.23 27.82 34.09
CA THR A 38 123.92 26.53 34.27
C THR A 38 123.93 25.78 32.93
N ALA A 39 125.12 25.51 32.41
CA ALA A 39 125.32 24.68 31.23
C ALA A 39 125.26 23.19 31.62
N ILE A 40 124.11 22.52 31.47
CA ILE A 40 124.00 21.06 31.54
C ILE A 40 122.90 20.54 30.58
N SER A 41 123.34 19.74 29.61
CA SER A 41 122.65 18.70 28.78
C SER A 41 121.29 18.98 28.11
N LEU A 42 121.33 18.99 26.77
CA LEU A 42 120.24 18.80 25.81
C LEU A 42 119.60 17.39 25.92
N GLN A 43 118.75 17.14 26.93
CA GLN A 43 117.85 15.96 26.88
C GLN A 43 116.66 16.00 27.86
N SER A 44 115.98 17.14 28.07
CA SER A 44 114.79 17.14 28.94
C SER A 44 113.89 18.38 28.74
N GLY A 45 113.49 18.67 27.50
CA GLY A 45 112.67 19.86 27.19
C GLY A 45 111.15 19.64 27.12
N TRP A 46 110.67 18.39 27.14
CA TRP A 46 109.28 18.06 26.75
C TRP A 46 108.40 17.50 27.88
N MET A 47 108.97 17.22 29.06
CA MET A 47 108.25 16.57 30.17
C MET A 47 107.06 17.33 30.77
N PRO A 48 106.97 18.68 30.79
CA PRO A 48 105.79 19.35 31.37
C PRO A 48 104.57 19.40 30.43
N TYR A 49 104.74 19.13 29.13
CA TYR A 49 103.66 19.25 28.14
C TYR A 49 102.79 18.00 28.03
N ILE A 50 103.32 16.83 28.42
CA ILE A 50 102.61 15.54 28.37
C ILE A 50 101.34 15.53 29.26
N PRO A 51 101.37 15.93 30.54
CA PRO A 51 100.16 15.93 31.37
C PRO A 51 99.12 16.95 30.89
N LEU A 52 99.55 18.07 30.32
CA LEU A 52 98.63 19.07 29.77
C LEU A 52 97.91 18.54 28.52
N LEU A 53 98.63 17.83 27.64
CA LEU A 53 98.05 17.17 26.46
C LEU A 53 97.05 16.09 26.89
N LEU A 54 97.37 15.31 27.92
CA LEU A 54 96.52 14.25 28.45
C LEU A 54 95.23 14.80 29.06
N LEU A 55 95.33 15.92 29.79
CA LEU A 55 94.17 16.57 30.39
C LEU A 55 93.27 17.22 29.33
N ALA A 56 93.85 17.83 28.30
CA ALA A 56 93.09 18.34 27.15
C ALA A 56 92.37 17.23 26.37
N ALA A 57 93.03 16.09 26.16
CA ALA A 57 92.43 14.91 25.53
C ALA A 57 91.27 14.35 26.36
N MET A 58 91.41 14.30 27.70
CA MET A 58 90.37 13.83 28.61
C MET A 58 89.13 14.74 28.59
N VAL A 59 89.32 16.06 28.61
CA VAL A 59 88.22 17.03 28.51
C VAL A 59 87.51 16.92 27.16
N PHE A 60 88.25 16.71 26.07
CA PHE A 60 87.65 16.52 24.75
C PHE A 60 86.81 15.24 24.67
N LEU A 61 87.29 14.13 25.24
CA LEU A 61 86.54 12.88 25.30
C LEU A 61 85.26 12.99 26.15
N LEU A 62 85.31 13.68 27.29
CA LEU A 62 84.12 13.93 28.13
C LEU A 62 83.09 14.82 27.42
N ALA A 63 83.55 15.85 26.71
CA ALA A 63 82.67 16.70 25.90
C ALA A 63 82.03 15.92 24.75
N TYR A 64 82.79 15.04 24.09
CA TYR A 64 82.27 14.17 23.03
C TYR A 64 81.20 13.21 23.57
N ALA A 65 81.46 12.55 24.70
CA ALA A 65 80.51 11.64 25.35
C ALA A 65 79.21 12.36 25.77
N CYS A 66 79.31 13.55 26.38
CA CYS A 66 78.12 14.34 26.71
C CYS A 66 77.32 14.74 25.46
N SER A 67 78.01 15.11 24.37
CA SER A 67 77.33 15.44 23.11
C SER A 67 76.60 14.24 22.52
N ALA A 68 77.18 13.04 22.58
CA ALA A 68 76.54 11.81 22.11
C ALA A 68 75.28 11.47 22.93
N ILE A 69 75.33 11.64 24.25
CA ILE A 69 74.18 11.41 25.14
C ILE A 69 73.04 12.40 24.86
N THR A 70 73.36 13.68 24.63
CA THR A 70 72.33 14.66 24.26
C THR A 70 71.69 14.37 22.90
N ARG A 71 72.45 13.86 21.93
CA ARG A 71 71.91 13.43 20.63
C ARG A 71 71.00 12.20 20.75
N LEU A 72 71.36 11.23 21.59
CA LEU A 72 70.53 10.07 21.89
C LEU A 72 69.20 10.47 22.55
N LYS A 73 69.25 11.42 23.48
CA LYS A 73 68.05 11.95 24.15
C LYS A 73 67.12 12.66 23.17
N ASP A 74 67.67 13.44 22.24
CA ASP A 74 66.87 14.13 21.23
C ASP A 74 66.24 13.14 20.23
N SER A 75 66.96 12.07 19.85
CA SER A 75 66.38 11.00 19.03
C SER A 75 65.26 10.23 19.72
N SER A 76 65.37 10.00 21.04
CA SER A 76 64.33 9.35 21.83
C SER A 76 63.04 10.18 21.85
N ASN A 77 63.15 11.50 22.04
CA ASN A 77 61.98 12.39 22.04
C ASN A 77 61.30 12.42 20.67
N ARG A 78 62.07 12.41 19.58
CA ARG A 78 61.52 12.35 18.21
C ARG A 78 60.82 11.02 17.92
N LEU A 79 61.36 9.90 18.42
CA LEU A 79 60.70 8.59 18.28
C LEU A 79 59.38 8.56 19.03
N GLU A 80 59.32 9.14 20.23
CA GLU A 80 58.07 9.23 21.00
C GLU A 80 57.02 10.11 20.30
N GLU A 81 57.45 11.20 19.67
CA GLU A 81 56.58 12.08 18.88
C GLU A 81 56.04 11.38 17.62
N VAL A 82 56.89 10.58 16.95
CA VAL A 82 56.49 9.75 15.81
C VAL A 82 55.54 8.63 16.23
N CYS A 83 55.77 7.97 17.37
CA CYS A 83 54.85 6.97 17.92
C CYS A 83 53.48 7.58 18.21
N LYS A 84 53.44 8.75 18.86
CA LYS A 84 52.18 9.47 19.13
C LYS A 84 51.48 9.93 17.85
N ALA A 85 52.24 10.31 16.81
CA ALA A 85 51.66 10.62 15.50
C ALA A 85 51.09 9.37 14.82
N LEU A 86 51.77 8.23 14.92
CA LEU A 86 51.27 6.94 14.40
C LEU A 86 49.99 6.51 15.11
N GLU A 87 49.93 6.66 16.43
CA GLU A 87 48.77 6.31 17.25
C GLU A 87 47.54 7.16 16.85
N ARG A 88 47.72 8.47 16.68
CA ARG A 88 46.67 9.36 16.15
C ARG A 88 46.23 9.03 14.71
N ILE A 89 47.15 8.54 13.88
CA ILE A 89 46.81 8.07 12.53
C ILE A 89 46.02 6.76 12.61
N GLY A 90 46.38 5.86 13.53
CA GLY A 90 45.64 4.65 13.84
C GLY A 90 44.20 4.94 14.25
N ASP A 91 44.00 5.82 15.23
CA ASP A 91 42.67 6.21 15.72
C ASP A 91 41.80 6.81 14.60
N ARG A 92 42.38 7.66 13.75
CA ARG A 92 41.68 8.26 12.61
C ARG A 92 41.36 7.25 11.51
N LEU A 93 42.25 6.28 11.27
CA LEU A 93 41.99 5.19 10.32
C LEU A 93 40.91 4.25 10.84
N GLU A 94 40.86 4.01 12.15
CA GLU A 94 39.79 3.22 12.77
C GLU A 94 38.44 3.94 12.67
N GLU A 95 38.40 5.25 12.93
CA GLU A 95 37.21 6.09 12.75
C GLU A 95 36.75 6.13 11.28
N LEU A 96 37.68 6.23 10.32
CA LEU A 96 37.38 6.15 8.88
C LEU A 96 36.91 4.76 8.44
N CYS A 97 37.47 3.69 8.99
CA CYS A 97 37.02 2.32 8.74
C CYS A 97 35.61 2.08 9.29
N GLN A 98 35.26 2.67 10.42
CA GLN A 98 33.91 2.60 10.97
C GLN A 98 32.92 3.43 10.12
N SER A 99 33.30 4.64 9.70
CA SER A 99 32.45 5.51 8.88
C SER A 99 32.21 4.94 7.48
N THR A 100 33.23 4.34 6.86
CA THR A 100 33.09 3.65 5.57
C THR A 100 32.23 2.39 5.69
N ARG A 101 32.37 1.59 6.75
CA ARG A 101 31.47 0.46 7.01
C ARG A 101 30.02 0.86 7.23
N LEU A 102 29.77 1.96 7.95
CA LEU A 102 28.43 2.50 8.12
C LEU A 102 27.86 3.03 6.81
N SER A 103 28.68 3.70 6.00
CA SER A 103 28.29 4.18 4.67
C SER A 103 27.97 3.03 3.71
N GLU A 104 28.75 1.95 3.70
CA GLU A 104 28.48 0.78 2.83
C GLU A 104 27.20 0.06 3.25
N LYS A 105 26.96 -0.11 4.56
CA LYS A 105 25.68 -0.65 5.05
C LYS A 105 24.50 0.26 4.74
N ALA A 106 24.65 1.57 4.93
CA ALA A 106 23.61 2.54 4.62
C ALA A 106 23.31 2.62 3.13
N LYS A 107 24.33 2.57 2.27
CA LYS A 107 24.17 2.46 0.81
C LYS A 107 23.47 1.16 0.43
N ALA A 108 23.91 0.02 0.97
CA ALA A 108 23.27 -1.27 0.67
C ALA A 108 21.78 -1.27 1.05
N ILE A 109 21.41 -0.69 2.20
CA ILE A 109 20.01 -0.56 2.62
C ILE A 109 19.26 0.42 1.70
N ALA A 110 19.79 1.62 1.46
CA ALA A 110 19.14 2.63 0.64
C ALA A 110 18.96 2.21 -0.83
N PHE A 111 19.95 1.51 -1.41
CA PHE A 111 19.83 0.96 -2.76
C PHE A 111 18.82 -0.18 -2.81
N ARG A 112 18.73 -1.02 -1.76
CA ARG A 112 17.73 -2.08 -1.68
C ARG A 112 16.31 -1.52 -1.55
N ASP A 113 16.12 -0.47 -0.77
CA ASP A 113 14.83 0.20 -0.64
C ASP A 113 14.44 0.93 -1.93
N ALA A 114 15.40 1.56 -2.61
CA ALA A 114 15.18 2.19 -3.91
C ALA A 114 14.83 1.16 -5.00
N GLU A 115 15.50 -0.01 -5.03
CA GLU A 115 15.19 -1.11 -5.95
C GLU A 115 13.80 -1.71 -5.63
N ARG A 116 13.47 -1.91 -4.35
CA ARG A 116 12.13 -2.36 -3.93
C ARG A 116 11.03 -1.42 -4.42
N ASN A 117 11.22 -0.11 -4.25
CA ASN A 117 10.26 0.89 -4.68
C ASN A 117 10.12 0.94 -6.21
N SER A 118 11.22 0.83 -6.96
CA SER A 118 11.16 0.85 -8.42
C SER A 118 10.46 -0.40 -8.99
N LEU A 119 10.69 -1.57 -8.38
CA LEU A 119 10.01 -2.81 -8.73
C LEU A 119 8.51 -2.72 -8.42
N GLN A 120 8.13 -2.19 -7.26
CA GLN A 120 6.73 -1.98 -6.90
C GLN A 120 6.04 -1.01 -7.88
N GLU A 121 6.70 0.09 -8.24
CA GLU A 121 6.16 1.07 -9.19
C GLU A 121 5.98 0.46 -10.59
N ALA A 122 6.95 -0.34 -11.06
CA ALA A 122 6.86 -1.04 -12.33
C ALA A 122 5.68 -2.03 -12.36
N VAL A 123 5.49 -2.83 -11.29
CA VAL A 123 4.32 -3.73 -11.17
C VAL A 123 3.02 -2.93 -11.18
N MET A 124 2.93 -1.87 -10.36
CA MET A 124 1.72 -1.05 -10.27
C MET A 124 1.39 -0.36 -11.60
N GLN A 125 2.40 0.09 -12.35
CA GLN A 125 2.21 0.65 -13.68
C GLN A 125 1.60 -0.39 -14.65
N LYS A 126 2.06 -1.64 -14.60
CA LYS A 126 1.51 -2.73 -15.44
C LYS A 126 0.08 -3.10 -15.03
N LEU A 127 -0.21 -3.12 -13.72
CA LEU A 127 -1.57 -3.34 -13.21
C LEU A 127 -2.54 -2.23 -13.62
N ASN A 128 -2.10 -0.97 -13.54
CA ASN A 128 -2.89 0.20 -13.95
C ASN A 128 -3.13 0.23 -15.46
N ALA A 129 -2.17 -0.26 -16.25
CA ALA A 129 -2.34 -0.43 -17.69
C ALA A 129 -3.29 -1.59 -18.09
N GLY A 130 -3.75 -2.40 -17.12
CA GLY A 130 -4.62 -3.55 -17.36
C GLY A 130 -3.91 -4.80 -17.88
N ASN A 131 -2.57 -4.79 -17.94
CA ASN A 131 -1.76 -5.89 -18.41
C ASN A 131 -1.39 -6.81 -17.24
N TYR A 132 -2.38 -7.52 -16.70
CA TYR A 132 -2.21 -8.37 -15.51
C TYR A 132 -1.19 -9.50 -15.74
N GLU A 133 -1.19 -10.12 -16.91
CA GLU A 133 -0.26 -11.21 -17.24
C GLU A 133 1.20 -10.76 -17.14
N ALA A 134 1.54 -9.64 -17.78
CA ALA A 134 2.86 -9.03 -17.68
C ALA A 134 3.21 -8.57 -16.25
N ALA A 135 2.22 -8.16 -15.45
CA ALA A 135 2.45 -7.83 -14.04
C ALA A 135 2.80 -9.07 -13.21
N TYR A 136 2.10 -10.19 -13.40
CA TYR A 136 2.41 -11.45 -12.72
C TYR A 136 3.74 -12.04 -13.18
N GLU A 137 4.07 -11.98 -14.48
CA GLU A 137 5.39 -12.37 -14.98
C GLU A 137 6.52 -11.59 -14.31
N LEU A 138 6.36 -10.27 -14.16
CA LEU A 138 7.34 -9.43 -13.48
C LEU A 138 7.45 -9.77 -11.99
N ILE A 139 6.33 -10.07 -11.32
CA ILE A 139 6.34 -10.55 -9.93
C ILE A 139 7.02 -11.92 -9.82
N ASP A 140 6.80 -12.82 -10.77
CA ASP A 140 7.44 -14.14 -10.82
C ASP A 140 8.95 -14.02 -11.05
N GLU A 141 9.40 -13.07 -11.88
CA GLU A 141 10.82 -12.75 -12.07
C GLU A 141 11.45 -12.18 -10.79
N ILE A 142 10.76 -11.30 -10.07
CA ILE A 142 11.19 -10.79 -8.76
C ILE A 142 11.33 -11.96 -7.75
N ALA A 143 10.36 -12.89 -7.75
CA ALA A 143 10.35 -14.05 -6.85
C ALA A 143 11.52 -15.02 -7.06
N ARG A 144 12.16 -15.02 -8.25
CA ARG A 144 13.34 -15.86 -8.52
C ARG A 144 14.56 -15.43 -7.70
N ARG A 145 14.61 -14.18 -7.26
CA ARG A 145 15.68 -13.69 -6.38
C ARG A 145 15.27 -13.94 -4.92
N PRO A 146 16.05 -14.72 -4.14
CA PRO A 146 15.68 -15.08 -2.77
C PRO A 146 15.53 -13.85 -1.86
N GLU A 147 16.25 -12.77 -2.15
CA GLU A 147 16.21 -11.51 -1.41
C GLU A 147 14.89 -10.75 -1.54
N TYR A 148 14.08 -11.07 -2.56
CA TYR A 148 12.84 -10.38 -2.90
C TYR A 148 11.60 -11.29 -2.87
N GLN A 149 11.71 -12.49 -2.30
CA GLN A 149 10.58 -13.43 -2.22
C GLN A 149 9.40 -12.86 -1.43
N ASP A 150 9.66 -12.31 -0.24
CA ASP A 150 8.61 -11.70 0.60
C ASP A 150 7.93 -10.52 -0.11
N LEU A 151 8.71 -9.71 -0.84
CA LEU A 151 8.19 -8.61 -1.64
C LEU A 151 7.31 -9.13 -2.79
N ALA A 152 7.74 -10.18 -3.48
CA ALA A 152 6.97 -10.76 -4.56
C ALA A 152 5.63 -11.32 -4.06
N GLU A 153 5.59 -12.00 -2.91
CA GLU A 153 4.35 -12.47 -2.29
C GLU A 153 3.42 -11.31 -1.92
N GLU A 154 3.96 -10.24 -1.33
CA GLU A 154 3.20 -9.03 -1.03
C GLU A 154 2.60 -8.42 -2.31
N LEU A 155 3.41 -8.29 -3.37
CA LEU A 155 2.97 -7.77 -4.67
C LEU A 155 1.93 -8.68 -5.32
N ARG A 156 2.03 -10.01 -5.22
CA ARG A 156 0.99 -10.93 -5.69
C ARG A 156 -0.33 -10.68 -4.96
N CYS A 157 -0.29 -10.59 -3.63
CA CYS A 157 -1.49 -10.31 -2.83
C CYS A 157 -2.14 -8.97 -3.21
N GLN A 158 -1.32 -7.92 -3.41
CA GLN A 158 -1.79 -6.61 -3.86
C GLN A 158 -2.40 -6.67 -5.27
N ALA A 159 -1.73 -7.36 -6.21
CA ALA A 159 -2.20 -7.54 -7.58
C ALA A 159 -3.53 -8.32 -7.63
N ASP A 160 -3.67 -9.38 -6.84
CA ASP A 160 -4.90 -10.17 -6.72
C ASP A 160 -6.05 -9.33 -6.18
N ARG A 161 -5.82 -8.56 -5.12
CA ARG A 161 -6.82 -7.62 -4.59
C ARG A 161 -7.24 -6.59 -5.64
N HIS A 162 -6.28 -6.02 -6.36
CA HIS A 162 -6.54 -5.04 -7.40
C HIS A 162 -7.36 -5.64 -8.55
N ARG A 163 -6.99 -6.82 -9.02
CA ARG A 163 -7.71 -7.55 -10.08
C ARG A 163 -9.12 -7.93 -9.64
N GLN A 164 -9.29 -8.37 -8.39
CA GLN A 164 -10.60 -8.68 -7.83
C GLN A 164 -11.45 -7.41 -7.72
N ALA A 165 -10.90 -6.30 -7.23
CA ALA A 165 -11.61 -5.03 -7.14
C ALA A 165 -12.10 -4.55 -8.50
N ILE A 166 -11.28 -4.63 -9.55
CA ILE A 166 -11.69 -4.27 -10.92
C ILE A 166 -12.76 -5.22 -11.46
N ARG A 167 -12.66 -6.52 -11.17
CA ARG A 167 -13.68 -7.49 -11.55
C ARG A 167 -15.01 -7.19 -10.87
N GLU A 168 -14.99 -6.89 -9.56
CA GLU A 168 -16.17 -6.50 -8.80
C GLU A 168 -16.78 -5.19 -9.30
N GLN A 169 -15.95 -4.19 -9.61
CA GLN A 169 -16.40 -2.90 -10.17
C GLN A 169 -17.16 -3.08 -11.50
N LYS A 170 -16.80 -4.08 -12.32
CA LYS A 170 -17.53 -4.41 -13.56
C LYS A 170 -18.84 -5.14 -13.31
N ILE A 171 -18.93 -5.92 -12.23
CA ILE A 171 -20.12 -6.68 -11.86
C ILE A 171 -21.18 -5.77 -11.22
N GLU A 172 -20.76 -4.80 -10.41
CA GLU A 172 -21.64 -3.87 -9.68
C GLU A 172 -22.69 -3.16 -10.56
N PRO A 173 -22.37 -2.55 -11.72
CA PRO A 173 -23.37 -1.91 -12.57
C PRO A 173 -24.38 -2.90 -13.16
N ILE A 174 -23.95 -4.14 -13.44
CA ILE A 174 -24.84 -5.18 -13.95
C ILE A 174 -25.81 -5.62 -12.83
N ILE A 175 -25.30 -5.80 -11.61
CA ILE A 175 -26.14 -6.09 -10.43
C ILE A 175 -27.15 -4.95 -10.21
N ALA A 176 -26.71 -3.69 -10.23
CA ALA A 176 -27.59 -2.55 -10.06
C ALA A 176 -28.69 -2.48 -11.14
N GLN A 177 -28.37 -2.86 -12.38
CA GLN A 177 -29.37 -2.96 -13.45
C GLN A 177 -30.37 -4.09 -13.18
N ILE A 178 -29.90 -5.26 -12.75
CA ILE A 178 -30.77 -6.38 -12.37
C ILE A 178 -31.70 -5.97 -11.23
N GLU A 179 -31.19 -5.29 -10.21
CA GLU A 179 -31.99 -4.83 -9.07
C GLU A 179 -33.11 -3.88 -9.52
N ARG A 180 -32.84 -2.94 -10.44
CA ARG A 180 -33.90 -2.11 -11.03
C ARG A 180 -34.96 -2.94 -11.74
N LEU A 181 -34.57 -3.96 -12.51
CA LEU A 181 -35.54 -4.84 -13.18
C LEU A 181 -36.39 -5.64 -12.17
N LEU A 182 -35.84 -6.00 -11.02
CA LEU A 182 -36.60 -6.64 -9.94
C LEU A 182 -37.61 -5.67 -9.32
N ASP A 183 -37.21 -4.43 -9.06
CA ASP A 183 -38.09 -3.41 -8.48
C ASP A 183 -39.20 -2.98 -9.46
N GLU A 184 -38.92 -2.97 -10.78
CA GLU A 184 -39.91 -2.75 -11.84
C GLU A 184 -40.84 -3.96 -12.08
N GLY A 185 -40.59 -5.10 -11.44
CA GLY A 185 -41.38 -6.32 -11.61
C GLY A 185 -41.17 -7.02 -12.97
N GLN A 186 -40.06 -6.76 -13.66
CA GLN A 186 -39.70 -7.41 -14.92
C GLN A 186 -38.99 -8.76 -14.69
N TRP A 187 -39.68 -9.69 -14.03
CA TRP A 187 -39.12 -10.96 -13.54
C TRP A 187 -38.44 -11.82 -14.61
N SER A 188 -39.03 -11.91 -15.81
CA SER A 188 -38.48 -12.70 -16.91
C SER A 188 -37.14 -12.16 -17.40
N LYS A 189 -37.05 -10.84 -17.61
CA LYS A 189 -35.80 -10.18 -18.03
C LYS A 189 -34.73 -10.27 -16.95
N ALA A 190 -35.11 -10.04 -15.68
CA ALA A 190 -34.20 -10.16 -14.55
C ALA A 190 -33.61 -11.57 -14.44
N SER A 191 -34.44 -12.62 -14.60
CA SER A 191 -33.97 -14.01 -14.57
C SER A 191 -32.94 -14.30 -15.67
N VAL A 192 -33.20 -13.86 -16.91
CA VAL A 192 -32.26 -14.07 -18.02
C VAL A 192 -30.94 -13.34 -17.77
N GLN A 193 -30.98 -12.11 -17.26
CA GLN A 193 -29.77 -11.35 -16.95
C GLN A 193 -28.97 -11.95 -15.79
N ILE A 194 -29.63 -12.50 -14.77
CA ILE A 194 -28.97 -13.19 -13.66
C ILE A 194 -28.22 -14.43 -14.16
N GLU A 195 -28.87 -15.26 -14.98
CA GLU A 195 -28.22 -16.44 -15.54
C GLU A 195 -27.06 -16.08 -16.48
N GLY A 196 -27.22 -15.01 -17.27
CA GLY A 196 -26.13 -14.44 -18.08
C GLY A 196 -24.95 -13.97 -17.22
N LEU A 197 -25.22 -13.29 -16.10
CA LEU A 197 -24.20 -12.81 -15.17
C LEU A 197 -23.45 -13.97 -14.51
N ILE A 198 -24.17 -15.01 -14.05
CA ILE A 198 -23.56 -16.21 -13.44
C ILE A 198 -22.68 -16.93 -14.45
N LYS A 199 -23.12 -17.05 -15.71
CA LYS A 199 -22.34 -17.67 -16.78
C LYS A 199 -21.08 -16.87 -17.14
N ALA A 200 -21.17 -15.55 -17.15
CA ALA A 200 -20.04 -14.67 -17.43
C ALA A 200 -19.02 -14.60 -16.28
N TYR A 201 -19.47 -14.76 -15.04
CA TYR A 201 -18.62 -14.71 -13.84
C TYR A 201 -18.91 -15.86 -12.86
N PRO A 202 -18.55 -17.12 -13.19
CA PRO A 202 -18.85 -18.29 -12.35
C PRO A 202 -18.23 -18.24 -10.95
N ASP A 203 -17.03 -17.67 -10.84
CA ASP A 203 -16.26 -17.61 -9.60
C ASP A 203 -16.81 -16.56 -8.61
N SER A 204 -17.57 -15.57 -9.10
CA SER A 204 -18.11 -14.51 -8.26
C SER A 204 -19.22 -15.04 -7.36
N GLU A 205 -19.02 -14.94 -6.05
CA GLU A 205 -20.06 -15.25 -5.06
C GLU A 205 -21.25 -14.30 -5.20
N ARG A 206 -21.00 -12.99 -5.44
CA ARG A 206 -22.05 -11.98 -5.62
C ARG A 206 -22.97 -12.33 -6.79
N ALA A 207 -22.42 -12.72 -7.93
CA ALA A 207 -23.20 -13.17 -9.08
C ALA A 207 -24.09 -14.37 -8.74
N ARG A 208 -23.55 -15.38 -8.04
CA ARG A 208 -24.31 -16.57 -7.61
C ARG A 208 -25.42 -16.21 -6.60
N SER A 209 -25.14 -15.27 -5.68
CA SER A 209 -26.11 -14.80 -4.68
C SER A 209 -27.32 -14.09 -5.30
N MET A 210 -27.19 -13.57 -6.53
CA MET A 210 -28.30 -12.91 -7.23
C MET A 210 -29.48 -13.85 -7.50
N ARG A 211 -29.22 -15.15 -7.70
CA ARG A 211 -30.31 -16.13 -7.84
C ARG A 211 -31.12 -16.21 -6.55
N GLN A 212 -30.46 -16.24 -5.39
CA GLN A 212 -31.15 -16.22 -4.10
C GLN A 212 -31.91 -14.91 -3.90
N ARG A 213 -31.30 -13.75 -4.21
CA ARG A 213 -31.96 -12.44 -4.14
C ARG A 213 -33.22 -12.36 -4.99
N PHE A 214 -33.19 -12.92 -6.21
CA PHE A 214 -34.37 -13.01 -7.09
C PHE A 214 -35.53 -13.74 -6.42
N HIS A 215 -35.26 -14.92 -5.84
CA HIS A 215 -36.30 -15.70 -5.15
C HIS A 215 -36.85 -14.96 -3.92
N VAL A 216 -35.98 -14.33 -3.12
CA VAL A 216 -36.39 -13.54 -1.95
C VAL A 216 -37.30 -12.38 -2.37
N LYS A 217 -36.89 -11.57 -3.36
CA LYS A 217 -37.68 -10.44 -3.87
C LYS A 217 -39.03 -10.88 -4.45
N ARG A 218 -39.06 -12.01 -5.16
CA ARG A 218 -40.30 -12.57 -5.71
C ARG A 218 -41.24 -13.00 -4.59
N GLU A 219 -40.72 -13.63 -3.54
CA GLU A 219 -41.50 -14.05 -2.37
C GLU A 219 -42.01 -12.85 -1.55
N GLU A 220 -41.19 -11.80 -1.39
CA GLU A 220 -41.60 -10.53 -0.77
C GLU A 220 -42.76 -9.88 -1.53
N ARG A 221 -42.67 -9.81 -2.87
CA ARG A 221 -43.78 -9.30 -3.70
C ARG A 221 -45.03 -10.17 -3.55
N LYS A 222 -44.90 -11.50 -3.54
CA LYS A 222 -46.02 -12.42 -3.32
C LYS A 222 -46.71 -12.15 -1.97
N LYS A 223 -45.94 -12.03 -0.89
CA LYS A 223 -46.46 -11.72 0.45
C LYS A 223 -47.16 -10.37 0.50
N ALA A 224 -46.59 -9.35 -0.13
CA ALA A 224 -47.20 -8.02 -0.22
C ALA A 224 -48.54 -8.08 -0.98
N LEU A 225 -48.62 -8.81 -2.08
CA LEU A 225 -49.87 -9.00 -2.84
C LEU A 225 -50.91 -9.78 -2.03
N LEU A 226 -50.53 -10.84 -1.32
CA LEU A 226 -51.43 -11.59 -0.44
C LEU A 226 -52.02 -10.71 0.67
N SER A 227 -51.17 -9.90 1.31
CA SER A 227 -51.62 -8.96 2.35
C SER A 227 -52.53 -7.87 1.78
N ALA A 228 -52.20 -7.33 0.61
CA ALA A 228 -53.03 -6.32 -0.05
C ALA A 228 -54.38 -6.90 -0.50
N TRP A 229 -54.40 -8.16 -0.92
CA TRP A 229 -55.62 -8.87 -1.27
C TRP A 229 -56.51 -9.11 -0.05
N ASP A 230 -55.96 -9.65 1.04
CA ASP A 230 -56.70 -9.86 2.29
C ASP A 230 -57.33 -8.56 2.81
N GLU A 231 -56.59 -7.45 2.74
CA GLU A 231 -57.11 -6.12 3.10
C GLU A 231 -58.23 -5.65 2.15
N ALA A 232 -58.08 -5.86 0.84
CA ALA A 232 -59.12 -5.52 -0.13
C ALA A 232 -60.41 -6.33 0.09
N VAL A 233 -60.27 -7.62 0.41
CA VAL A 233 -61.40 -8.50 0.75
C VAL A 233 -62.10 -8.03 2.02
N LYS A 234 -61.35 -7.68 3.08
CA LYS A 234 -61.91 -7.13 4.33
C LYS A 234 -62.69 -5.83 4.11
N ARG A 235 -62.21 -4.98 3.21
CA ARG A 235 -62.89 -3.72 2.82
C ARG A 235 -64.05 -3.93 1.85
N GLN A 236 -64.31 -5.16 1.43
CA GLN A 236 -65.30 -5.51 0.41
C GLN A 236 -65.04 -4.80 -0.94
N ASP A 237 -63.78 -4.42 -1.21
CA ASP A 237 -63.38 -3.83 -2.47
C ASP A 237 -63.19 -4.96 -3.51
N THR A 238 -64.32 -5.38 -4.10
CA THR A 238 -64.37 -6.48 -5.05
C THR A 238 -63.56 -6.23 -6.33
N ASP A 239 -63.47 -4.98 -6.77
CA ASP A 239 -62.73 -4.66 -8.00
C ASP A 239 -61.23 -4.77 -7.79
N ARG A 240 -60.74 -4.13 -6.74
CA ARG A 240 -59.32 -4.18 -6.38
C ARG A 240 -58.85 -5.58 -6.03
N SER A 241 -59.66 -6.35 -5.31
CA SER A 241 -59.32 -7.73 -4.96
C SER A 241 -59.19 -8.64 -6.19
N LEU A 242 -60.03 -8.46 -7.21
CA LEU A 242 -59.92 -9.21 -8.47
C LEU A 242 -58.68 -8.79 -9.30
N GLU A 243 -58.34 -7.51 -9.33
CA GLU A 243 -57.11 -7.03 -9.97
C GLU A 243 -55.86 -7.63 -9.30
N ILE A 244 -55.82 -7.62 -7.96
CA ILE A 244 -54.71 -8.21 -7.22
C ILE A 244 -54.62 -9.72 -7.46
N LEU A 245 -55.75 -10.43 -7.53
CA LEU A 245 -55.75 -11.87 -7.86
C LEU A 245 -55.15 -12.15 -9.24
N LYS A 246 -55.42 -11.32 -10.25
CA LYS A 246 -54.81 -11.45 -11.58
C LYS A 246 -53.29 -11.28 -11.55
N GLU A 247 -52.78 -10.35 -10.73
CA GLU A 247 -51.33 -10.23 -10.53
C GLU A 247 -50.75 -11.43 -9.77
N LEU A 248 -51.46 -11.87 -8.73
CA LEU A 248 -51.04 -12.94 -7.84
C LEU A 248 -50.94 -14.30 -8.55
N ASP A 249 -51.81 -14.57 -9.53
CA ASP A 249 -51.79 -15.79 -10.36
C ASP A 249 -50.40 -16.07 -10.99
N ARG A 250 -49.64 -15.03 -11.32
CA ARG A 250 -48.28 -15.14 -11.88
C ARG A 250 -47.24 -15.66 -10.88
N PHE A 251 -47.56 -15.66 -9.60
CA PHE A 251 -46.67 -16.02 -8.49
C PHE A 251 -47.10 -17.27 -7.73
N LEU A 252 -48.36 -17.68 -7.86
CA LEU A 252 -48.90 -18.80 -7.09
C LEU A 252 -48.45 -20.14 -7.66
N THR A 253 -48.16 -21.06 -6.74
CA THR A 253 -48.08 -22.48 -7.07
C THR A 253 -49.49 -23.09 -7.13
N PRO A 254 -49.68 -24.24 -7.82
CA PRO A 254 -50.99 -24.88 -7.90
C PRO A 254 -51.65 -25.16 -6.53
N ASN A 255 -50.85 -25.51 -5.52
CA ASN A 255 -51.34 -25.80 -4.18
C ASN A 255 -51.79 -24.52 -3.44
N GLU A 256 -51.05 -23.43 -3.56
CA GLU A 256 -51.42 -22.13 -2.97
C GLU A 256 -52.65 -21.54 -3.67
N ALA A 257 -52.75 -21.70 -5.00
CA ALA A 257 -53.92 -21.27 -5.76
C ALA A 257 -55.19 -22.02 -5.31
N LEU A 258 -55.08 -23.32 -5.02
CA LEU A 258 -56.20 -24.12 -4.51
C LEU A 258 -56.67 -23.63 -3.13
N ALA A 259 -55.74 -23.29 -2.24
CA ALA A 259 -56.07 -22.73 -0.92
C ALA A 259 -56.81 -21.38 -1.00
N LEU A 260 -56.49 -20.56 -2.01
CA LEU A 260 -57.14 -19.26 -2.23
C LEU A 260 -58.43 -19.36 -3.06
N GLN A 261 -58.69 -20.52 -3.69
CA GLN A 261 -59.76 -20.68 -4.66
C GLN A 261 -61.15 -20.39 -4.09
N GLU A 262 -61.44 -20.87 -2.88
CA GLU A 262 -62.76 -20.70 -2.26
C GLU A 262 -63.06 -19.23 -1.96
N ALA A 263 -62.13 -18.55 -1.30
CA ALA A 263 -62.26 -17.13 -0.99
C ALA A 263 -62.27 -16.26 -2.27
N ALA A 264 -61.48 -16.61 -3.29
CA ALA A 264 -61.54 -15.94 -4.59
C ALA A 264 -62.91 -16.12 -5.28
N ARG A 265 -63.49 -17.33 -5.23
CA ARG A 265 -64.82 -17.60 -5.81
C ARG A 265 -65.90 -16.74 -5.17
N ASP A 266 -65.84 -16.50 -3.87
CA ASP A 266 -66.83 -15.66 -3.19
C ASP A 266 -66.71 -14.19 -3.58
N VAL A 267 -65.50 -13.68 -3.78
CA VAL A 267 -65.26 -12.35 -4.35
C VAL A 267 -65.84 -12.25 -5.78
N PHE A 268 -65.57 -13.24 -6.63
CA PHE A 268 -66.13 -13.29 -7.99
C PHE A 268 -67.66 -13.34 -7.99
N ARG A 269 -68.28 -14.16 -7.12
CA ARG A 269 -69.74 -14.22 -6.97
C ARG A 269 -70.31 -12.87 -6.52
N THR A 270 -69.67 -12.24 -5.55
CA THR A 270 -70.08 -10.93 -5.04
C THR A 270 -70.01 -9.86 -6.13
N LYS A 271 -68.92 -9.83 -6.91
CA LYS A 271 -68.78 -8.91 -8.05
C LYS A 271 -69.87 -9.14 -9.10
N LEU A 272 -70.10 -10.41 -9.48
CA LEU A 272 -71.15 -10.76 -10.44
C LEU A 272 -72.54 -10.38 -9.93
N HIS A 273 -72.82 -10.59 -8.64
CA HIS A 273 -74.06 -10.19 -8.01
C HIS A 273 -74.25 -8.66 -8.05
N ASN A 274 -73.22 -7.90 -7.68
CA ASN A 274 -73.25 -6.43 -7.73
C ASN A 274 -73.50 -5.90 -9.14
N LEU A 275 -72.85 -6.48 -10.16
CA LEU A 275 -73.11 -6.14 -11.56
C LEU A 275 -74.53 -6.52 -12.00
N GLY A 276 -75.03 -7.69 -11.57
CA GLY A 276 -76.39 -8.13 -11.83
C GLY A 276 -77.45 -7.21 -11.23
N VAL A 277 -77.25 -6.74 -10.00
CA VAL A 277 -78.12 -5.76 -9.35
C VAL A 277 -78.13 -4.44 -10.12
N ARG A 278 -76.95 -3.92 -10.50
CA ARG A 278 -76.84 -2.69 -11.32
C ARG A 278 -77.55 -2.83 -12.66
N PHE A 279 -77.37 -3.97 -13.33
CA PHE A 279 -78.05 -4.25 -14.59
C PHE A 279 -79.58 -4.29 -14.42
N SER A 280 -80.08 -4.98 -13.40
CA SER A 280 -81.52 -5.07 -13.11
C SER A 280 -82.13 -3.70 -12.77
N LEU A 281 -81.43 -2.87 -12.00
CA LEU A 281 -81.86 -1.51 -11.68
C LEU A 281 -81.92 -0.65 -12.94
N ALA A 282 -80.86 -0.65 -13.75
CA ALA A 282 -80.82 0.12 -15.01
C ALA A 282 -81.94 -0.28 -15.99
N VAL A 283 -82.26 -1.58 -16.07
CA VAL A 283 -83.40 -2.07 -16.87
C VAL A 283 -84.74 -1.59 -16.30
N SER A 284 -84.90 -1.64 -14.97
CA SER A 284 -86.13 -1.21 -14.29
C SER A 284 -86.36 0.31 -14.45
N ASP A 285 -85.29 1.08 -14.37
CA ASP A 285 -85.28 2.54 -14.54
C ASP A 285 -85.31 2.98 -16.02
N ARG A 286 -85.36 2.02 -16.95
CA ARG A 286 -85.32 2.24 -18.42
C ARG A 286 -84.09 3.00 -18.90
N ASN A 287 -83.00 2.97 -18.13
CA ASN A 287 -81.70 3.50 -18.53
C ASN A 287 -80.99 2.48 -19.43
N TRP A 288 -81.43 2.38 -20.69
CA TRP A 288 -80.94 1.36 -21.62
C TRP A 288 -79.44 1.51 -21.96
N ALA A 289 -78.90 2.74 -21.92
CA ALA A 289 -77.49 3.00 -22.17
C ALA A 289 -76.61 2.39 -21.07
N GLU A 290 -76.97 2.59 -19.80
CA GLU A 290 -76.28 1.97 -18.67
C GLU A 290 -76.48 0.45 -18.64
N ALA A 291 -77.70 -0.03 -18.89
CA ALA A 291 -77.98 -1.47 -18.96
C ALA A 291 -77.14 -2.16 -20.04
N LEU A 292 -76.98 -1.54 -21.22
CA LEU A 292 -76.13 -2.06 -22.28
C LEU A 292 -74.66 -2.08 -21.87
N ALA A 293 -74.14 -1.02 -21.25
CA ALA A 293 -72.76 -0.93 -20.79
C ALA A 293 -72.44 -1.99 -19.72
N VAL A 294 -73.27 -2.11 -18.68
CA VAL A 294 -73.11 -3.11 -17.62
C VAL A 294 -73.28 -4.53 -18.18
N GLY A 295 -74.21 -4.73 -19.11
CA GLY A 295 -74.40 -6.03 -19.77
C GLY A 295 -73.18 -6.47 -20.60
N GLN A 296 -72.56 -5.54 -21.33
CA GLN A 296 -71.30 -5.79 -22.05
C GLN A 296 -70.16 -6.10 -21.08
N GLN A 297 -70.08 -5.39 -19.95
CA GLN A 297 -69.09 -5.64 -18.90
C GLN A 297 -69.23 -7.07 -18.33
N ILE A 298 -70.44 -7.50 -17.99
CA ILE A 298 -70.69 -8.88 -17.48
C ILE A 298 -70.24 -9.92 -18.49
N ILE A 299 -70.51 -9.72 -19.78
CA ILE A 299 -70.11 -10.65 -20.85
C ILE A 299 -68.60 -10.72 -21.02
N ALA A 300 -67.90 -9.60 -20.89
CA ALA A 300 -66.45 -9.52 -21.03
C ALA A 300 -65.72 -10.12 -19.83
N GLU A 301 -66.17 -9.81 -18.61
CA GLU A 301 -65.51 -10.24 -17.37
C GLU A 301 -65.93 -11.65 -16.93
N PHE A 302 -67.17 -12.07 -17.23
CA PHE A 302 -67.77 -13.33 -16.78
C PHE A 302 -68.41 -14.13 -17.94
N PRO A 303 -67.63 -14.50 -18.98
CA PRO A 303 -68.18 -15.03 -20.23
C PRO A 303 -68.91 -16.37 -20.10
N ASN A 304 -68.60 -17.15 -19.06
CA ASN A 304 -69.16 -18.47 -18.79
C ASN A 304 -70.23 -18.45 -17.68
N SER A 305 -70.66 -17.26 -17.23
CA SER A 305 -71.75 -17.16 -16.26
C SER A 305 -73.10 -17.31 -16.96
N ARG A 306 -74.06 -17.97 -16.30
CA ARG A 306 -75.45 -18.04 -16.76
C ARG A 306 -76.04 -16.66 -17.02
N MET A 307 -75.70 -15.68 -16.18
CA MET A 307 -76.13 -14.29 -16.36
C MET A 307 -75.62 -13.69 -17.67
N ALA A 308 -74.37 -13.95 -18.06
CA ALA A 308 -73.83 -13.50 -19.34
C ALA A 308 -74.54 -14.14 -20.54
N GLU A 309 -74.91 -15.42 -20.45
CA GLU A 309 -75.71 -16.09 -21.50
C GLU A 309 -77.10 -15.46 -21.66
N GLU A 310 -77.79 -15.21 -20.55
CA GLU A 310 -79.10 -14.56 -20.55
C GLU A 310 -79.03 -13.12 -21.09
N ILE A 311 -77.98 -12.38 -20.75
CA ILE A 311 -77.76 -11.00 -21.26
C ILE A 311 -77.42 -11.01 -22.74
N ARG A 312 -76.59 -11.95 -23.24
CA ARG A 312 -76.28 -12.08 -24.68
C ARG A 312 -77.56 -12.24 -25.50
N GLY A 313 -78.50 -13.06 -25.05
CA GLY A 313 -79.79 -13.25 -25.72
C GLY A 313 -80.70 -12.01 -25.75
N LYS A 314 -80.48 -11.04 -24.84
CA LYS A 314 -81.28 -9.80 -24.73
C LYS A 314 -80.55 -8.56 -25.27
N LEU A 315 -79.31 -8.71 -25.71
CA LEU A 315 -78.41 -7.60 -26.05
C LEU A 315 -78.89 -6.82 -27.28
N ASP A 316 -79.43 -7.52 -28.28
CA ASP A 316 -79.96 -6.90 -29.50
C ASP A 316 -81.19 -6.01 -29.21
N ILE A 317 -82.03 -6.44 -28.27
CA ILE A 317 -83.20 -5.66 -27.80
C ILE A 317 -82.73 -4.39 -27.08
N LEU A 318 -81.71 -4.50 -26.23
CA LEU A 318 -81.13 -3.34 -25.54
C LEU A 318 -80.50 -2.34 -26.52
N LYS A 319 -79.75 -2.83 -27.52
CA LYS A 319 -79.17 -1.98 -28.58
C LYS A 319 -80.25 -1.24 -29.36
N GLN A 320 -81.31 -1.93 -29.74
CA GLN A 320 -82.43 -1.33 -30.45
C GLN A 320 -83.13 -0.26 -29.60
N ASN A 321 -83.34 -0.51 -28.30
CA ASN A 321 -83.94 0.46 -27.39
C ASN A 321 -83.06 1.70 -27.15
N VAL A 322 -81.74 1.56 -27.13
CA VAL A 322 -80.81 2.71 -27.07
C VAL A 322 -80.90 3.56 -28.35
N GLN A 323 -80.95 2.91 -29.52
CA GLN A 323 -81.08 3.61 -30.80
C GLN A 323 -82.43 4.32 -30.99
N LEU A 324 -83.49 3.87 -30.31
CA LEU A 324 -84.82 4.49 -30.38
C LEU A 324 -84.98 5.70 -29.44
N ILE A 325 -84.08 5.86 -28.45
CA ILE A 325 -84.12 6.96 -27.46
C ILE A 325 -83.04 8.01 -27.76
N ALA A 326 -82.03 7.68 -28.58
CA ALA A 326 -81.05 8.61 -29.13
C ALA A 326 -81.65 9.44 -30.29
#